data_AF-A0A7C9FIS7-F1
#
_entry.id   AF-A0A7C9FIS7-F1
#
_cell.length_a   1.000
_cell.length_b   1.000
_cell.length_c   1.000
_cell.angle_alpha   90.00
_cell.angle_beta   90.00
_cell.angle_gamma   90.00
#
_symmetry.space_group_name_H-M   'P 1'
#
loop_
_entity.id
_entity.type
_entity.pdbx_description
1 polymer ?
#
loop_
_entity_poly.entity_id
_entity_poly.type
_entity_poly.pdbx_seq_one_letter_code
_entity_poly.pdbx_strand_id
1 'polypeptide(L)'
;MAIYLDEQLDDEPLFGIIARYLESGPAHAIKPTIHRLFGRKFGASYMNGGLDHVARETEACWGLLPVQIAEKMTVFPYCAAILSSARTQLILERMCGNRPVGMKSVHMVASRTIGWHGHRYCRACLREDKMADGVTHWRRSHQLPGVVVCPMHGEVLWELGKYANNWRSGYVSPSAAIRIGGAARIDLNLTNRQKKCCQRVAQVSVDLLSGSLSIATFRFAESFREFMRSTSGYLCGAKHGDCMNRLMSQCFGDEYLRMHGVLRRGLPFFNTLCERSREYPIRNVIALSLMRLVEEQPSLLADWRFKDIYDYLSPREIPVRQARKNLPRII
;
A
#
# COMPACT_ATOMS: atom_id res chain seq x y z
N MET A 1 -5.47 33.77 -15.63
CA MET A 1 -6.67 33.21 -14.97
C MET A 1 -6.23 32.36 -13.80
N ALA A 2 -6.49 32.72 -12.55
CA ALA A 2 -6.07 31.93 -11.38
C ALA A 2 -6.59 30.48 -11.47
N ILE A 3 -5.85 29.50 -10.95
CA ILE A 3 -6.38 28.14 -10.75
C ILE A 3 -7.02 28.13 -9.37
N TYR A 4 -8.25 27.63 -9.30
CA TYR A 4 -8.97 27.43 -8.04
C TYR A 4 -9.39 25.96 -7.97
N LEU A 5 -8.58 25.15 -7.29
CA LEU A 5 -8.89 23.73 -7.12
C LEU A 5 -9.92 23.56 -6.00
N ASP A 6 -10.76 22.53 -6.14
CA ASP A 6 -11.74 22.17 -5.11
C ASP A 6 -11.06 21.82 -3.78
N GLU A 7 -11.81 21.90 -2.69
CA GLU A 7 -11.37 21.35 -1.40
C GLU A 7 -11.13 19.84 -1.50
N GLN A 8 -10.19 19.36 -0.69
CA GLN A 8 -9.88 17.95 -0.58
C GLN A 8 -11.03 17.20 0.10
N LEU A 9 -11.52 16.13 -0.55
CA LEU A 9 -12.44 15.19 0.08
C LEU A 9 -11.71 14.16 0.96
N ASP A 10 -12.44 13.46 1.81
CA ASP A 10 -11.85 12.50 2.74
C ASP A 10 -10.97 11.45 2.03
N ASP A 11 -9.75 11.27 2.54
CA ASP A 11 -8.74 10.40 1.97
C ASP A 11 -8.40 10.66 0.47
N GLU A 12 -8.74 11.82 -0.09
CA GLU A 12 -8.56 12.08 -1.53
C GLU A 12 -7.10 12.39 -1.90
N PRO A 13 -6.53 11.73 -2.93
CA PRO A 13 -5.19 12.07 -3.42
C PRO A 13 -5.22 13.32 -4.32
N LEU A 14 -4.09 14.03 -4.41
CA LEU A 14 -3.91 15.25 -5.20
C LEU A 14 -4.34 15.07 -6.66
N PHE A 15 -3.98 13.94 -7.28
CA PHE A 15 -4.38 13.67 -8.66
C PHE A 15 -5.90 13.54 -8.81
N GLY A 16 -6.61 13.11 -7.77
CA GLY A 16 -8.07 13.01 -7.75
C GLY A 16 -8.73 14.37 -7.72
N ILE A 17 -8.23 15.26 -6.87
CA ILE A 17 -8.71 16.66 -6.79
C ILE A 17 -8.52 17.35 -8.15
N ILE A 18 -7.33 17.21 -8.75
CA ILE A 18 -7.03 17.74 -10.09
C ILE A 18 -7.95 17.10 -11.15
N ALA A 19 -8.23 15.80 -11.05
CA ALA A 19 -9.12 15.12 -12.00
C ALA A 19 -10.57 15.64 -11.93
N ARG A 20 -11.08 15.94 -10.73
CA ARG A 20 -12.41 16.58 -10.55
C ARG A 20 -12.45 17.96 -11.20
N TYR A 21 -11.46 18.79 -10.91
CA TYR A 21 -11.33 20.12 -11.52
C TYR A 21 -11.25 20.06 -13.07
N LEU A 22 -10.57 19.06 -13.62
CA LEU A 22 -10.45 18.87 -15.07
C LEU A 22 -11.69 18.24 -15.72
N GLU A 23 -12.58 17.62 -14.95
CA GLU A 23 -13.82 17.01 -15.48
C GLU A 23 -14.83 18.07 -15.91
N SER A 24 -14.93 19.18 -15.16
CA SER A 24 -15.81 20.32 -15.48
C SER A 24 -15.25 21.22 -16.59
N GLY A 25 -13.94 21.12 -16.88
CA GLY A 25 -13.26 21.91 -17.91
C GLY A 25 -13.14 21.24 -19.29
N PRO A 26 -12.81 22.01 -20.35
CA PRO A 26 -12.65 21.45 -21.68
C PRO A 26 -11.38 20.58 -21.79
N ALA A 27 -11.46 19.49 -22.56
CA ALA A 27 -10.38 18.49 -22.65
C ALA A 27 -9.02 19.06 -23.12
N HIS A 28 -9.03 20.11 -23.95
CA HIS A 28 -7.79 20.76 -24.41
C HIS A 28 -7.07 21.53 -23.30
N ALA A 29 -7.74 21.87 -22.20
CA ALA A 29 -7.16 22.61 -21.08
C ALA A 29 -6.30 21.74 -20.14
N ILE A 30 -6.35 20.40 -20.25
CA ILE A 30 -5.61 19.50 -19.34
C ILE A 30 -4.11 19.80 -19.35
N LYS A 31 -3.48 19.77 -20.54
CA LYS A 31 -2.03 19.99 -20.64
C LYS A 31 -1.61 21.38 -20.13
N PRO A 32 -2.28 22.48 -20.52
CA PRO A 32 -2.04 23.80 -19.94
C PRO A 32 -2.21 23.85 -18.41
N THR A 33 -3.30 23.29 -17.87
CA THR A 33 -3.56 23.30 -16.42
C THR A 33 -2.50 22.52 -15.65
N ILE A 34 -2.10 21.34 -16.13
CA ILE A 34 -1.03 20.56 -15.52
C ILE A 34 0.31 21.29 -15.60
N HIS A 35 0.62 21.88 -16.75
CA HIS A 35 1.84 22.68 -16.91
C HIS A 35 1.88 23.86 -15.95
N ARG A 36 0.73 24.48 -15.70
CA ARG A 36 0.61 25.54 -14.72
C ARG A 36 0.78 25.01 -13.29
N LEU A 37 0.05 23.97 -12.88
CA LEU A 37 0.10 23.45 -11.51
C LEU A 37 1.49 22.93 -11.10
N PHE A 38 2.24 22.34 -12.02
CA PHE A 38 3.53 21.73 -11.73
C PHE A 38 4.71 22.46 -12.35
N GLY A 39 4.49 23.55 -13.09
CA GLY A 39 5.49 24.23 -13.92
C GLY A 39 5.98 23.40 -15.12
N ARG A 40 5.33 22.25 -15.42
CA ARG A 40 5.76 21.28 -16.43
C ARG A 40 4.69 20.22 -16.73
N LYS A 41 4.90 19.42 -17.77
CA LYS A 41 4.08 18.22 -18.00
C LYS A 41 4.29 17.20 -16.87
N PHE A 42 3.21 16.76 -16.25
CA PHE A 42 3.24 15.78 -15.16
C PHE A 42 2.00 14.88 -15.21
N GLY A 43 2.18 13.56 -15.32
CA GLY A 43 1.05 12.62 -15.29
C GLY A 43 0.52 12.39 -13.88
N ALA A 44 -0.69 11.85 -13.75
CA ALA A 44 -1.22 11.48 -12.45
C ALA A 44 -0.30 10.48 -11.74
N SER A 45 -0.06 10.68 -10.44
CA SER A 45 0.81 9.84 -9.62
C SER A 45 0.33 9.84 -8.17
N TYR A 46 0.71 8.79 -7.43
CA TYR A 46 0.46 8.68 -5.99
C TYR A 46 1.47 9.49 -5.17
N MET A 47 2.62 9.82 -5.77
CA MET A 47 3.63 10.72 -5.20
C MET A 47 4.11 11.70 -6.27
N ASN A 48 3.73 12.96 -6.11
CA ASN A 48 4.13 14.05 -7.00
C ASN A 48 5.38 14.74 -6.44
N GLY A 49 6.23 15.25 -7.32
CA GLY A 49 7.24 16.24 -6.93
C GLY A 49 6.89 17.62 -7.48
N GLY A 50 7.66 18.64 -7.08
CA GLY A 50 7.38 20.03 -7.44
C GLY A 50 6.21 20.61 -6.63
N LEU A 51 6.03 20.13 -5.41
CA LEU A 51 4.94 20.58 -4.53
C LEU A 51 5.11 22.04 -4.08
N ASP A 52 6.30 22.64 -4.19
CA ASP A 52 6.48 24.10 -4.05
C ASP A 52 5.69 24.87 -5.11
N HIS A 53 5.67 24.38 -6.35
CA HIS A 53 4.93 25.02 -7.42
C HIS A 53 3.43 24.85 -7.22
N VAL A 54 3.00 23.64 -6.84
CA VAL A 54 1.60 23.39 -6.51
C VAL A 54 1.13 24.31 -5.39
N ALA A 55 1.90 24.41 -4.29
CA ALA A 55 1.58 25.28 -3.16
C ALA A 55 1.44 26.74 -3.57
N ARG A 56 2.36 27.28 -4.39
CA ARG A 56 2.25 28.66 -4.91
C ARG A 56 1.02 28.86 -5.79
N GLU A 57 0.76 27.95 -6.74
CA GLU A 57 -0.39 28.10 -7.66
C GLU A 57 -1.75 27.89 -6.97
N THR A 58 -1.76 27.23 -5.81
CA THR A 58 -2.96 26.94 -5.02
C THR A 58 -3.03 27.75 -3.73
N GLU A 59 -2.16 28.75 -3.55
CA GLU A 59 -2.10 29.59 -2.35
C GLU A 59 -3.46 30.23 -2.06
N ALA A 60 -4.13 30.73 -3.10
CA ALA A 60 -5.43 31.40 -2.97
C ALA A 60 -6.60 30.46 -2.59
N CYS A 61 -6.50 29.15 -2.83
CA CYS A 61 -7.58 28.21 -2.50
C CYS A 61 -7.28 27.34 -1.28
N TRP A 62 -6.02 26.96 -1.05
CA TRP A 62 -5.64 26.04 0.02
C TRP A 62 -4.75 26.67 1.10
N GLY A 63 -3.89 27.64 0.74
CA GLY A 63 -2.91 28.21 1.67
C GLY A 63 -1.97 27.18 2.32
N LEU A 64 -1.77 26.01 1.69
CA LEU A 64 -0.99 24.90 2.25
C LEU A 64 0.48 24.99 1.86
N LEU A 65 1.36 24.63 2.80
CA LEU A 65 2.77 24.42 2.55
C LEU A 65 3.01 23.13 1.74
N PRO A 66 4.13 23.03 0.98
CA PRO A 66 4.45 21.84 0.18
C PRO A 66 4.48 20.54 0.99
N VAL A 67 4.98 20.59 2.23
CA VAL A 67 4.99 19.45 3.15
C VAL A 67 3.59 19.01 3.54
N GLN A 68 2.67 19.96 3.77
CA GLN A 68 1.29 19.65 4.11
C GLN A 68 0.56 19.02 2.92
N ILE A 69 0.85 19.46 1.69
CA ILE A 69 0.32 18.81 0.48
C ILE A 69 0.87 17.38 0.36
N ALA A 70 2.16 17.16 0.64
CA ALA A 70 2.76 15.83 0.63
C ALA A 70 2.06 14.91 1.64
N GLU A 71 1.87 15.37 2.88
CA GLU A 71 1.27 14.57 3.95
C GLU A 71 -0.22 14.31 3.74
N LYS A 72 -0.98 15.33 3.34
CA LYS A 72 -2.44 15.25 3.24
C LYS A 72 -2.92 14.66 1.92
N MET A 73 -2.25 14.92 0.81
CA MET A 73 -2.79 14.65 -0.53
C MET A 73 -1.95 13.64 -1.32
N THR A 74 -0.96 12.99 -0.70
CA THR A 74 -0.17 11.94 -1.36
C THR A 74 -0.02 10.71 -0.46
N VAL A 75 0.58 9.64 -0.98
CA VAL A 75 0.92 8.46 -0.17
C VAL A 75 2.29 8.58 0.52
N PHE A 76 2.88 9.78 0.58
CA PHE A 76 4.15 10.04 1.27
C PHE A 76 4.17 9.53 2.72
N PRO A 77 3.13 9.72 3.56
CA PRO A 77 3.16 9.22 4.94
C PRO A 77 3.37 7.71 5.03
N TYR A 78 2.74 6.94 4.13
CA TYR A 78 2.94 5.49 4.06
C TYR A 78 4.41 5.13 3.75
N CYS A 79 5.06 5.87 2.85
CA CYS A 79 6.49 5.70 2.59
C CYS A 79 7.34 6.11 3.81
N ALA A 80 6.99 7.23 4.44
CA ALA A 80 7.69 7.74 5.62
C ALA A 80 7.66 6.75 6.79
N ALA A 81 6.53 6.06 6.98
CA ALA A 81 6.32 5.08 8.04
C ALA A 81 7.17 3.80 7.86
N ILE A 82 7.64 3.50 6.64
CA ILE A 82 8.39 2.26 6.35
C ILE A 82 9.89 2.53 6.16
N LEU A 83 10.25 3.71 5.65
CA LEU A 83 11.62 4.04 5.31
C LEU A 83 12.41 4.59 6.50
N SER A 84 13.74 4.55 6.42
CA SER A 84 14.59 5.20 7.41
C SER A 84 14.43 6.72 7.37
N SER A 85 14.62 7.39 8.51
CA SER A 85 14.54 8.85 8.64
C SER A 85 15.32 9.59 7.54
N ALA A 86 16.56 9.18 7.28
CA ALA A 86 17.41 9.76 6.23
C ALA A 86 16.80 9.61 4.82
N ARG A 87 16.15 8.47 4.52
CA ARG A 87 15.48 8.26 3.23
C ARG A 87 14.18 9.05 3.16
N THR A 88 13.41 9.08 4.23
CA THR A 88 12.16 9.84 4.36
C THR A 88 12.41 11.33 4.12
N GLN A 89 13.40 11.91 4.80
CA GLN A 89 13.79 13.31 4.62
C GLN A 89 14.21 13.59 3.17
N LEU A 90 15.07 12.74 2.60
CA LEU A 90 15.51 12.89 1.21
C LEU A 90 14.35 12.86 0.21
N ILE A 91 13.33 12.01 0.44
CA ILE A 91 12.15 11.95 -0.42
C ILE A 91 11.32 13.21 -0.26
N LEU A 92 11.08 13.67 0.97
CA LEU A 92 10.27 14.86 1.24
C LEU A 92 10.90 16.11 0.62
N GLU A 93 12.20 16.31 0.78
CA GLU A 93 12.95 17.40 0.15
C GLU A 93 12.80 17.40 -1.38
N ARG A 94 12.81 16.21 -1.98
CA ARG A 94 12.63 16.05 -3.42
C ARG A 94 11.20 16.22 -3.90
N MET A 95 10.21 15.88 -3.07
CA MET A 95 8.80 16.14 -3.36
C MET A 95 8.50 17.64 -3.27
N CYS A 96 9.03 18.30 -2.25
CA CYS A 96 8.83 19.72 -2.01
C CYS A 96 9.65 20.62 -2.95
N GLY A 97 10.74 20.13 -3.55
CA GLY A 97 11.59 20.92 -4.43
C GLY A 97 11.25 20.80 -5.92
N ASN A 98 11.53 21.88 -6.68
CA ASN A 98 11.32 21.96 -8.13
C ASN A 98 12.47 21.37 -8.99
N ARG A 99 13.26 20.42 -8.49
CA ARG A 99 14.46 19.92 -9.22
C ARG A 99 14.14 18.68 -10.07
N PRO A 100 14.49 18.66 -11.38
CA PRO A 100 14.25 17.50 -12.25
C PRO A 100 14.86 16.18 -11.74
N VAL A 101 16.03 16.26 -11.09
CA VAL A 101 16.75 15.13 -10.48
C VAL A 101 16.01 14.56 -9.26
N GLY A 102 15.33 15.42 -8.49
CA GLY A 102 14.50 15.01 -7.35
C GLY A 102 13.32 14.15 -7.78
N MET A 103 12.75 14.42 -8.95
CA MET A 103 11.56 13.68 -9.38
C MET A 103 11.83 12.33 -10.03
N LYS A 104 12.95 12.16 -10.74
CA LYS A 104 13.39 10.81 -11.18
C LYS A 104 13.60 9.90 -9.98
N SER A 105 14.10 10.46 -8.89
CA SER A 105 14.35 9.71 -7.67
C SER A 105 13.12 9.49 -6.80
N VAL A 106 12.19 10.44 -6.71
CA VAL A 106 10.83 10.20 -6.14
C VAL A 106 10.11 9.13 -6.94
N HIS A 107 10.14 9.19 -8.26
CA HIS A 107 9.53 8.17 -9.12
C HIS A 107 10.22 6.81 -8.99
N MET A 108 11.55 6.77 -8.85
CA MET A 108 12.25 5.51 -8.56
C MET A 108 11.88 4.97 -7.19
N VAL A 109 11.79 5.79 -6.15
CA VAL A 109 11.35 5.33 -4.83
C VAL A 109 9.89 4.88 -4.89
N ALA A 110 9.00 5.67 -5.48
CA ALA A 110 7.60 5.30 -5.71
C ALA A 110 7.48 3.99 -6.49
N SER A 111 8.23 3.82 -7.57
CA SER A 111 8.22 2.60 -8.37
C SER A 111 8.79 1.40 -7.60
N ARG A 112 9.78 1.62 -6.72
CA ARG A 112 10.43 0.59 -5.90
C ARG A 112 9.77 0.35 -4.55
N THR A 113 8.78 1.14 -4.15
CA THR A 113 8.17 1.06 -2.82
C THR A 113 6.66 0.92 -2.92
N ILE A 114 6.08 1.52 -3.96
CA ILE A 114 4.64 1.58 -4.16
C ILE A 114 4.18 0.67 -5.30
N GLY A 115 4.88 0.71 -6.44
CA GLY A 115 4.41 0.06 -7.67
C GLY A 115 3.18 0.77 -8.23
N TRP A 116 3.17 1.10 -9.53
CA TRP A 116 1.98 1.73 -10.15
C TRP A 116 1.23 0.69 -10.97
N HIS A 117 0.02 0.36 -10.53
CA HIS A 117 -0.83 -0.65 -11.17
C HIS A 117 -2.09 -0.05 -11.80
N GLY A 118 -2.22 1.27 -11.81
CA GLY A 118 -3.45 1.96 -12.22
C GLY A 118 -4.34 2.31 -11.06
N HIS A 119 -5.30 3.22 -11.29
CA HIS A 119 -6.15 3.75 -10.22
C HIS A 119 -7.15 2.71 -9.77
N ARG A 120 -7.26 2.55 -8.45
CA ARG A 120 -8.13 1.56 -7.82
C ARG A 120 -9.28 2.19 -7.06
N TYR A 121 -10.43 1.53 -7.07
CA TYR A 121 -11.60 1.95 -6.30
C TYR A 121 -12.41 0.77 -5.76
N CYS A 122 -13.23 1.06 -4.75
CA CYS A 122 -14.25 0.15 -4.24
C CYS A 122 -15.63 0.64 -4.71
N ARG A 123 -16.45 -0.26 -5.28
CA ARG A 123 -17.81 0.10 -5.72
C ARG A 123 -18.73 0.45 -4.55
N ALA A 124 -18.54 -0.14 -3.38
CA ALA A 124 -19.30 0.21 -2.18
C ALA A 124 -18.96 1.64 -1.72
N CYS A 125 -17.69 2.01 -1.59
CA CYS A 125 -17.27 3.39 -1.33
C CYS A 125 -17.90 4.40 -2.29
N LEU A 126 -17.84 4.15 -3.61
CA LEU A 126 -18.41 5.11 -4.57
C LEU A 126 -19.94 5.20 -4.50
N ARG A 127 -20.64 4.15 -4.01
CA ARG A 127 -22.09 4.22 -3.77
C ARG A 127 -22.39 5.08 -2.55
N GLU A 128 -21.61 4.94 -1.49
CA GLU A 128 -21.74 5.78 -0.28
C GLU A 128 -21.48 7.25 -0.61
N ASP A 129 -20.43 7.54 -1.36
CA ASP A 129 -20.10 8.91 -1.82
C ASP A 129 -21.28 9.56 -2.58
N LYS A 130 -21.91 8.79 -3.47
CA LYS A 130 -23.10 9.25 -4.22
C LYS A 130 -24.32 9.51 -3.34
N MET A 131 -24.46 8.77 -2.24
CA MET A 131 -25.59 8.92 -1.32
C MET A 131 -25.39 10.08 -0.34
N ALA A 132 -24.14 10.39 0.03
CA ALA A 132 -23.80 11.47 0.94
C ALA A 132 -23.85 12.83 0.24
N ASP A 133 -22.86 13.11 -0.61
CA ASP A 133 -22.63 14.45 -1.18
C ASP A 133 -22.76 14.48 -2.72
N GLY A 134 -22.99 13.31 -3.34
CA GLY A 134 -23.13 13.16 -4.79
C GLY A 134 -21.80 13.19 -5.56
N VAL A 135 -20.68 13.50 -4.90
CA VAL A 135 -19.35 13.59 -5.51
C VAL A 135 -18.53 12.34 -5.19
N THR A 136 -18.17 11.58 -6.22
CA THR A 136 -17.28 10.42 -6.06
C THR A 136 -15.82 10.81 -6.20
N HIS A 137 -14.95 10.23 -5.38
CA HIS A 137 -13.51 10.52 -5.39
C HIS A 137 -12.63 9.29 -5.20
N TRP A 138 -11.37 9.44 -5.61
CA TRP A 138 -10.34 8.44 -5.34
C TRP A 138 -9.96 8.49 -3.88
N ARG A 139 -9.55 7.34 -3.32
CA ARG A 139 -9.03 7.25 -1.96
C ARG A 139 -7.57 6.82 -1.98
N ARG A 140 -6.70 7.49 -1.21
CA ARG A 140 -5.27 7.16 -1.08
C ARG A 140 -5.10 5.73 -0.57
N SER A 141 -5.91 5.31 0.40
CA SER A 141 -5.94 3.95 0.96
C SER A 141 -6.06 2.87 -0.12
N HIS A 142 -6.89 3.07 -1.16
CA HIS A 142 -7.03 2.14 -2.28
C HIS A 142 -5.81 2.10 -3.20
N GLN A 143 -4.99 3.16 -3.21
CA GLN A 143 -3.80 3.25 -4.06
C GLN A 143 -2.55 2.67 -3.39
N LEU A 144 -2.66 2.21 -2.14
CA LEU A 144 -1.53 1.72 -1.37
C LEU A 144 -1.04 0.35 -1.88
N PRO A 145 0.26 0.04 -1.69
CA PRO A 145 0.86 -1.21 -2.15
C PRO A 145 0.24 -2.41 -1.46
N GLY A 146 0.01 -3.47 -2.24
CA GLY A 146 -0.63 -4.71 -1.76
C GLY A 146 -2.06 -4.56 -1.27
N VAL A 147 -2.66 -3.37 -1.36
CA VAL A 147 -4.09 -3.17 -1.09
C VAL A 147 -4.88 -3.59 -2.32
N VAL A 148 -5.39 -4.81 -2.27
CA VAL A 148 -6.28 -5.42 -3.29
C VAL A 148 -7.70 -5.61 -2.78
N VAL A 149 -7.92 -5.44 -1.48
CA VAL A 149 -9.20 -5.49 -0.79
C VAL A 149 -9.43 -4.15 -0.11
N CYS A 150 -10.64 -3.59 -0.22
CA CYS A 150 -11.02 -2.34 0.43
C CYS A 150 -10.90 -2.49 1.97
N PRO A 151 -10.22 -1.56 2.67
CA PRO A 151 -10.09 -1.61 4.12
C PRO A 151 -11.45 -1.48 4.83
N MET A 152 -12.38 -0.71 4.24
CA MET A 152 -13.70 -0.42 4.82
C MET A 152 -14.71 -1.54 4.56
N HIS A 153 -14.87 -1.95 3.29
CA HIS A 153 -15.92 -2.88 2.89
C HIS A 153 -15.48 -4.34 2.78
N GLY A 154 -14.17 -4.60 2.81
CA GLY A 154 -13.64 -5.95 2.62
C GLY A 154 -13.92 -6.52 1.23
N GLU A 155 -14.24 -5.68 0.23
CA GLU A 155 -14.46 -6.06 -1.16
C GLU A 155 -13.17 -6.00 -1.99
N VAL A 156 -12.99 -6.92 -2.95
CA VAL A 156 -11.86 -6.83 -3.88
C VAL A 156 -12.01 -5.57 -4.73
N LEU A 157 -10.94 -4.79 -4.82
CA LEU A 157 -10.94 -3.52 -5.54
C LEU A 157 -11.06 -3.73 -7.06
N TRP A 158 -11.55 -2.68 -7.71
CA TRP A 158 -11.53 -2.53 -9.15
C TRP A 158 -10.34 -1.68 -9.56
N GLU A 159 -9.67 -2.06 -10.63
CA GLU A 159 -8.49 -1.38 -11.17
C GLU A 159 -8.76 -0.94 -12.61
N LEU A 160 -8.39 0.30 -12.92
CA LEU A 160 -8.44 0.80 -14.29
C LEU A 160 -7.35 0.16 -15.13
N GLY A 161 -7.71 -0.32 -16.33
CA GLY A 161 -6.75 -0.81 -17.31
C GLY A 161 -5.78 0.27 -17.79
N LYS A 162 -4.62 -0.14 -18.31
CA LYS A 162 -3.53 0.76 -18.76
C LYS A 162 -3.99 1.88 -19.72
N TYR A 163 -4.91 1.57 -20.64
CA TYR A 163 -5.45 2.55 -21.59
C TYR A 163 -6.30 3.62 -20.89
N ALA A 164 -7.18 3.22 -19.97
CA ALA A 164 -7.97 4.14 -19.16
C ALA A 164 -7.07 4.99 -18.24
N ASN A 165 -5.98 4.43 -17.71
CA ASN A 165 -5.00 5.18 -16.92
C ASN A 165 -4.18 6.19 -17.73
N ASN A 166 -4.02 6.01 -19.04
CA ASN A 166 -3.29 6.94 -19.89
C ASN A 166 -4.21 7.99 -20.54
N TRP A 167 -5.53 7.76 -20.52
CA TRP A 167 -6.52 8.75 -20.93
C TRP A 167 -6.38 10.01 -20.06
N ARG A 168 -6.40 11.18 -20.70
CA ARG A 168 -6.16 12.48 -20.03
C ARG A 168 -4.89 12.52 -19.16
N SER A 169 -3.84 11.79 -19.54
CA SER A 169 -2.58 11.68 -18.77
C SER A 169 -2.79 11.10 -17.35
N GLY A 170 -3.86 10.34 -17.15
CA GLY A 170 -4.23 9.69 -15.89
C GLY A 170 -5.04 10.55 -14.93
N TYR A 171 -5.37 11.80 -15.29
CA TYR A 171 -6.29 12.63 -14.50
C TYR A 171 -7.73 12.34 -14.95
N VAL A 172 -8.29 11.29 -14.36
CA VAL A 172 -9.65 10.83 -14.59
C VAL A 172 -10.36 10.67 -13.25
N SER A 173 -11.56 11.23 -13.08
CA SER A 173 -12.35 11.03 -11.87
C SER A 173 -12.93 9.61 -11.83
N PRO A 174 -13.36 9.07 -10.67
CA PRO A 174 -14.00 7.76 -10.63
C PRO A 174 -15.27 7.69 -11.50
N SER A 175 -16.10 8.74 -11.48
CA SER A 175 -17.28 8.89 -12.34
C SER A 175 -16.93 8.78 -13.84
N ALA A 176 -15.91 9.53 -14.28
CA ALA A 176 -15.46 9.48 -15.67
C ALA A 176 -14.86 8.11 -16.02
N ALA A 177 -14.09 7.52 -15.10
CA ALA A 177 -13.46 6.23 -15.29
C ALA A 177 -14.48 5.10 -15.48
N ILE A 178 -15.58 5.12 -14.71
CA ILE A 178 -16.70 4.19 -14.88
C ILE A 178 -17.35 4.37 -16.26
N ARG A 179 -17.52 5.61 -16.72
CA ARG A 179 -18.17 5.93 -18.00
C ARG A 179 -17.35 5.49 -19.21
N ILE A 180 -16.03 5.67 -19.15
CA ILE A 180 -15.08 5.26 -20.20
C ILE A 180 -15.00 3.72 -20.28
N GLY A 181 -15.28 3.03 -19.18
CA GLY A 181 -15.12 1.59 -19.08
C GLY A 181 -13.64 1.17 -19.01
N GLY A 182 -13.39 -0.13 -19.06
CA GLY A 182 -12.03 -0.69 -18.95
C GLY A 182 -11.51 -0.81 -17.51
N ALA A 183 -12.36 -0.59 -16.51
CA ALA A 183 -12.12 -1.05 -15.15
C ALA A 183 -12.45 -2.54 -15.04
N ALA A 184 -11.55 -3.33 -14.47
CA ALA A 184 -11.81 -4.72 -14.13
C ALA A 184 -11.66 -4.90 -12.61
N ARG A 185 -12.44 -5.82 -12.05
CA ARG A 185 -12.18 -6.31 -10.70
C ARG A 185 -10.81 -6.97 -10.71
N ILE A 186 -9.97 -6.72 -9.71
CA ILE A 186 -8.66 -7.38 -9.59
C ILE A 186 -8.90 -8.90 -9.58
N ASP A 187 -8.30 -9.58 -10.55
CA ASP A 187 -8.45 -11.02 -10.74
C ASP A 187 -7.56 -11.74 -9.72
N LEU A 188 -8.19 -12.16 -8.63
CA LEU A 188 -7.56 -12.90 -7.54
C LEU A 188 -8.56 -13.93 -7.01
N ASN A 189 -8.21 -15.20 -7.09
CA ASN A 189 -9.02 -16.27 -6.53
C ASN A 189 -8.75 -16.43 -5.03
N LEU A 190 -9.42 -15.61 -4.22
CA LEU A 190 -9.31 -15.63 -2.75
C LEU A 190 -10.56 -16.26 -2.13
N THR A 191 -10.34 -17.17 -1.19
CA THR A 191 -11.40 -17.62 -0.27
C THR A 191 -11.89 -16.45 0.61
N ASN A 192 -13.08 -16.57 1.20
CA ASN A 192 -13.59 -15.56 2.15
C ASN A 192 -12.63 -15.30 3.31
N ARG A 193 -11.93 -16.35 3.79
CA ARG A 193 -10.91 -16.21 4.83
C ARG A 193 -9.71 -15.41 4.34
N GLN A 194 -9.18 -15.75 3.16
CA GLN A 194 -8.05 -15.02 2.59
C GLN A 194 -8.39 -13.57 2.29
N LYS A 195 -9.60 -13.29 1.83
CA LYS A 195 -10.09 -11.93 1.63
C LYS A 195 -10.05 -11.11 2.92
N LYS A 196 -10.46 -11.68 4.06
CA LYS A 196 -10.35 -11.03 5.39
C LYS A 196 -8.90 -10.79 5.80
N CYS A 197 -8.00 -11.74 5.54
CA CYS A 197 -6.58 -11.54 5.81
C CYS A 197 -5.95 -10.47 4.90
N CYS A 198 -6.32 -10.40 3.62
CA CYS A 198 -5.90 -9.33 2.72
C CYS A 198 -6.52 -7.97 3.09
N GLN A 199 -7.75 -7.96 3.64
CA GLN A 199 -8.34 -6.75 4.24
C GLN A 199 -7.51 -6.27 5.44
N ARG A 200 -6.95 -7.19 6.24
CA ARG A 200 -6.03 -6.82 7.32
C ARG A 200 -4.78 -6.13 6.78
N VAL A 201 -4.23 -6.58 5.65
CA VAL A 201 -3.12 -5.87 4.98
C VAL A 201 -3.54 -4.44 4.62
N ALA A 202 -4.76 -4.25 4.09
CA ALA A 202 -5.28 -2.93 3.79
C ALA A 202 -5.41 -2.04 5.03
N GLN A 203 -5.88 -2.59 6.15
CA GLN A 203 -6.02 -1.86 7.42
C GLN A 203 -4.66 -1.45 7.99
N VAL A 204 -3.68 -2.37 8.02
CA VAL A 204 -2.31 -2.04 8.43
C VAL A 204 -1.70 -0.98 7.51
N SER A 205 -1.94 -1.05 6.20
CA SER A 205 -1.50 -0.02 5.26
C SER A 205 -2.14 1.35 5.53
N VAL A 206 -3.40 1.40 5.96
CA VAL A 206 -4.07 2.64 6.38
C VAL A 206 -3.46 3.18 7.67
N ASP A 207 -3.13 2.33 8.64
CA ASP A 207 -2.44 2.73 9.88
C ASP A 207 -1.05 3.34 9.59
N LEU A 208 -0.34 2.78 8.62
CA LEU A 208 0.94 3.36 8.15
C LEU A 208 0.74 4.69 7.42
N LEU A 209 -0.35 4.84 6.64
CA LEU A 209 -0.67 6.09 5.95
C LEU A 209 -1.13 7.19 6.92
N SER A 210 -1.85 6.85 8.00
CA SER A 210 -2.30 7.81 9.01
C SER A 210 -1.19 8.20 9.99
N GLY A 211 -0.09 7.45 10.01
CA GLY A 211 1.01 7.63 10.97
C GLY A 211 0.72 7.03 12.34
N SER A 212 -0.35 6.24 12.51
CA SER A 212 -0.63 5.51 13.75
C SER A 212 0.34 4.33 13.98
N LEU A 213 1.02 3.89 12.92
CA LEU A 213 1.98 2.79 12.92
C LEU A 213 3.25 3.16 12.14
N SER A 214 4.39 2.58 12.52
CA SER A 214 5.63 2.65 11.75
C SER A 214 6.35 1.30 11.73
N ILE A 215 7.23 1.07 10.75
CA ILE A 215 8.03 -0.16 10.62
C ILE A 215 9.51 0.18 10.75
N ALA A 216 10.13 -0.27 11.82
CA ALA A 216 11.59 -0.24 11.99
C ALA A 216 12.27 -1.27 11.07
N THR A 217 12.39 -0.96 9.78
CA THR A 217 12.81 -1.92 8.74
C THR A 217 14.17 -2.57 8.97
N PHE A 218 15.12 -1.90 9.63
CA PHE A 218 16.47 -2.45 9.85
C PHE A 218 16.51 -3.75 10.67
N ARG A 219 15.56 -3.96 11.60
CA ARG A 219 15.46 -5.17 12.44
C ARG A 219 14.17 -5.96 12.25
N PHE A 220 13.31 -5.51 11.35
CA PHE A 220 11.97 -6.09 11.20
C PHE A 220 11.98 -7.60 10.97
N ALA A 221 12.87 -8.13 10.12
CA ALA A 221 12.94 -9.56 9.84
C ALA A 221 13.37 -10.39 11.07
N GLU A 222 14.23 -9.83 11.94
CA GLU A 222 14.65 -10.46 13.20
C GLU A 222 13.48 -10.49 14.18
N SER A 223 12.84 -9.33 14.41
CA SER A 223 11.69 -9.23 15.31
C SER A 223 10.51 -10.08 14.85
N PHE A 224 10.24 -10.12 13.54
CA PHE A 224 9.23 -11.01 12.97
C PHE A 224 9.56 -12.48 13.23
N ARG A 225 10.82 -12.89 13.03
CA ARG A 225 11.27 -14.27 13.29
C ARG A 225 11.10 -14.63 14.76
N GLU A 226 11.53 -13.76 15.67
CA GLU A 226 11.42 -13.97 17.11
C GLU A 226 9.96 -14.08 17.56
N PHE A 227 9.10 -13.19 17.07
CA PHE A 227 7.67 -13.24 17.32
C PHE A 227 7.07 -14.59 16.87
N MET A 228 7.30 -15.00 15.63
CA MET A 228 6.75 -16.24 15.09
C MET A 228 7.27 -17.47 15.85
N ARG A 229 8.57 -17.49 16.21
CA ARG A 229 9.17 -18.56 17.04
C ARG A 229 8.56 -18.63 18.43
N SER A 230 8.30 -17.48 19.05
CA SER A 230 7.72 -17.43 20.40
C SER A 230 6.26 -17.88 20.43
N THR A 231 5.55 -17.78 19.30
CA THR A 231 4.12 -18.05 19.22
C THR A 231 3.82 -19.50 18.79
N SER A 232 4.74 -20.19 18.10
CA SER A 232 4.59 -21.61 17.73
C SER A 232 5.91 -22.37 17.68
N GLY A 233 5.93 -23.57 18.27
CA GLY A 233 7.07 -24.50 18.23
C GLY A 233 7.36 -25.08 16.84
N TYR A 234 6.37 -25.09 15.93
CA TYR A 234 6.56 -25.52 14.54
C TYR A 234 7.23 -24.45 13.66
N LEU A 235 7.30 -23.21 14.14
CA LEU A 235 7.98 -22.13 13.44
C LEU A 235 9.44 -22.01 13.89
N CYS A 236 10.13 -23.15 14.02
CA CYS A 236 11.58 -23.22 14.21
C CYS A 236 12.19 -24.51 13.63
N GLY A 237 13.52 -24.58 13.60
CA GLY A 237 14.27 -25.71 13.05
C GLY A 237 14.35 -25.71 11.51
N ALA A 238 14.81 -26.83 10.94
CA ALA A 238 15.10 -26.98 9.51
C ALA A 238 13.87 -26.83 8.59
N LYS A 239 12.66 -27.09 9.11
CA LYS A 239 11.38 -27.03 8.38
C LYS A 239 10.61 -25.72 8.58
N HIS A 240 11.20 -24.76 9.28
CA HIS A 240 10.61 -23.44 9.56
C HIS A 240 10.14 -22.70 8.31
N GLY A 241 10.95 -22.74 7.23
CA GLY A 241 10.62 -22.08 5.96
C GLY A 241 9.36 -22.63 5.31
N ASP A 242 9.19 -23.96 5.33
CA ASP A 242 8.04 -24.65 4.73
C ASP A 242 6.75 -24.33 5.51
N CYS A 243 6.83 -24.34 6.84
CA CYS A 243 5.71 -23.98 7.70
C CYS A 243 5.29 -22.53 7.49
N MET A 244 6.26 -21.62 7.37
CA MET A 244 5.97 -20.22 7.11
C MET A 244 5.31 -20.02 5.75
N ASN A 245 5.84 -20.65 4.70
CA ASN A 245 5.24 -20.61 3.36
C ASN A 245 3.78 -21.10 3.42
N ARG A 246 3.51 -22.23 4.06
CA ARG A 246 2.15 -22.78 4.21
C ARG A 246 1.23 -21.85 4.99
N LEU A 247 1.69 -21.27 6.10
CA LEU A 247 0.91 -20.32 6.89
C LEU A 247 0.55 -19.08 6.07
N MET A 248 1.53 -18.51 5.37
CA MET A 248 1.32 -17.37 4.47
C MET A 248 0.28 -17.71 3.40
N SER A 249 0.43 -18.84 2.71
CA SER A 249 -0.50 -19.33 1.68
C SER A 249 -1.92 -19.51 2.21
N GLN A 250 -2.07 -20.08 3.41
CA GLN A 250 -3.38 -20.23 4.05
C GLN A 250 -4.01 -18.89 4.41
N CYS A 251 -3.22 -17.91 4.82
CA CYS A 251 -3.71 -16.59 5.22
C CYS A 251 -4.02 -15.72 4.00
N PHE A 252 -3.12 -15.57 3.03
CA PHE A 252 -3.25 -14.55 1.99
C PHE A 252 -3.49 -15.11 0.58
N GLY A 253 -3.27 -16.42 0.38
CA GLY A 253 -3.41 -17.07 -0.92
C GLY A 253 -2.19 -16.92 -1.82
N ASP A 254 -1.87 -17.99 -2.55
CA ASP A 254 -0.64 -18.08 -3.34
C ASP A 254 -0.56 -17.05 -4.46
N GLU A 255 -1.70 -16.72 -5.07
CA GLU A 255 -1.76 -15.77 -6.18
C GLU A 255 -1.38 -14.35 -5.72
N TYR A 256 -1.96 -13.91 -4.60
CA TYR A 256 -1.63 -12.64 -3.97
C TYR A 256 -0.16 -12.58 -3.51
N LEU A 257 0.33 -13.66 -2.88
CA LEU A 257 1.70 -13.71 -2.42
C LEU A 257 2.71 -13.71 -3.57
N ARG A 258 2.42 -14.39 -4.69
CA ARG A 258 3.24 -14.35 -5.90
C ARG A 258 3.22 -12.97 -6.55
N MET A 259 2.05 -12.33 -6.62
CA MET A 259 1.87 -10.97 -7.14
C MET A 259 2.78 -9.96 -6.42
N HIS A 260 2.97 -10.10 -5.11
CA HIS A 260 3.84 -9.22 -4.31
C HIS A 260 5.24 -9.79 -4.04
N GLY A 261 5.63 -10.84 -4.78
CA GLY A 261 6.95 -11.44 -4.70
C GLY A 261 7.30 -12.01 -3.33
N VAL A 262 6.31 -12.32 -2.49
CA VAL A 262 6.48 -12.93 -1.17
C VAL A 262 6.75 -14.43 -1.31
N LEU A 263 5.92 -15.12 -2.09
CA LEU A 263 6.09 -16.53 -2.41
C LEU A 263 6.87 -16.66 -3.71
N ARG A 264 8.05 -17.29 -3.65
CA ARG A 264 8.90 -17.59 -4.82
C ARG A 264 9.22 -19.07 -4.84
N ARG A 265 9.20 -19.69 -6.03
CA ARG A 265 9.52 -21.12 -6.18
C ARG A 265 10.93 -21.42 -5.63
N GLY A 266 11.02 -22.42 -4.76
CA GLY A 266 12.29 -22.93 -4.22
C GLY A 266 12.98 -22.04 -3.18
N LEU A 267 12.34 -20.95 -2.72
CA LEU A 267 12.93 -20.05 -1.72
C LEU A 267 12.10 -20.01 -0.43
N PRO A 268 12.71 -20.23 0.75
CA PRO A 268 12.05 -20.02 2.04
C PRO A 268 11.61 -18.57 2.24
N PHE A 269 10.41 -18.34 2.81
CA PHE A 269 9.85 -17.01 3.08
C PHE A 269 10.83 -16.03 3.75
N PHE A 270 11.60 -16.50 4.73
CA PHE A 270 12.53 -15.62 5.47
C PHE A 270 13.67 -15.08 4.60
N ASN A 271 14.09 -15.85 3.60
CA ASN A 271 15.10 -15.39 2.66
C ASN A 271 14.52 -14.27 1.78
N THR A 272 13.24 -14.39 1.38
CA THR A 272 12.52 -13.33 0.69
C THR A 272 12.29 -12.11 1.57
N LEU A 273 12.04 -12.27 2.88
CA LEU A 273 11.82 -11.13 3.79
C LEU A 273 13.10 -10.30 4.01
N CYS A 274 14.27 -10.95 4.05
CA CYS A 274 15.57 -10.25 4.24
C CYS A 274 16.12 -9.63 2.94
N GLU A 275 15.64 -10.06 1.77
CA GLU A 275 16.15 -9.61 0.48
C GLU A 275 15.79 -8.14 0.23
N ARG A 276 16.82 -7.30 0.01
CA ARG A 276 16.65 -5.89 -0.35
C ARG A 276 16.25 -5.74 -1.83
N SER A 277 15.00 -6.03 -2.13
CA SER A 277 14.39 -5.84 -3.46
C SER A 277 13.38 -4.68 -3.49
N ARG A 278 12.72 -4.46 -4.64
CA ARG A 278 11.62 -3.48 -4.77
C ARG A 278 10.38 -3.89 -3.95
N GLU A 279 10.20 -5.18 -3.74
CA GLU A 279 9.06 -5.74 -3.01
C GLU A 279 9.30 -5.73 -1.49
N TYR A 280 10.51 -5.37 -1.04
CA TYR A 280 10.89 -5.38 0.37
C TYR A 280 9.91 -4.62 1.29
N PRO A 281 9.46 -3.38 0.96
CA PRO A 281 8.48 -2.67 1.80
C PRO A 281 7.16 -3.43 1.95
N ILE A 282 6.58 -3.92 0.85
CA ILE A 282 5.27 -4.60 0.92
C ILE A 282 5.37 -5.97 1.61
N ARG A 283 6.50 -6.69 1.48
CA ARG A 283 6.74 -7.94 2.22
C ARG A 283 6.68 -7.71 3.73
N ASN A 284 7.27 -6.62 4.22
CA ASN A 284 7.24 -6.28 5.64
C ASN A 284 5.82 -5.93 6.12
N VAL A 285 5.04 -5.23 5.31
CA VAL A 285 3.64 -4.92 5.65
C VAL A 285 2.79 -6.19 5.70
N ILE A 286 2.95 -7.11 4.74
CA ILE A 286 2.24 -8.41 4.76
C ILE A 286 2.66 -9.24 5.98
N ALA A 287 3.96 -9.29 6.29
CA ALA A 287 4.48 -9.98 7.47
C ALA A 287 3.94 -9.38 8.78
N LEU A 288 3.91 -8.04 8.90
CA LEU A 288 3.33 -7.35 10.05
C LEU A 288 1.83 -7.63 10.18
N SER A 289 1.13 -7.70 9.05
CA SER A 289 -0.29 -8.09 9.02
C SER A 289 -0.49 -9.51 9.52
N LEU A 290 0.41 -10.45 9.18
CA LEU A 290 0.37 -11.81 9.74
C LEU A 290 0.59 -11.79 11.25
N MET A 291 1.55 -11.00 11.76
CA MET A 291 1.77 -10.88 13.22
C MET A 291 0.48 -10.44 13.92
N ARG A 292 -0.17 -9.38 13.42
CA ARG A 292 -1.45 -8.90 13.97
C ARG A 292 -2.56 -9.95 13.92
N LEU A 293 -2.69 -10.66 12.81
CA LEU A 293 -3.67 -11.75 12.67
C LEU A 293 -3.41 -12.86 13.70
N VAL A 294 -2.15 -13.22 13.94
CA VAL A 294 -1.76 -14.25 14.90
C VAL A 294 -1.99 -13.78 16.35
N GLU A 295 -1.71 -12.51 16.66
CA GLU A 295 -2.00 -11.91 17.97
C GLU A 295 -3.50 -11.98 18.30
N GLU A 296 -4.35 -11.67 17.33
CA GLU A 296 -5.81 -11.67 17.49
C GLU A 296 -6.42 -13.07 17.43
N GLN A 297 -5.84 -13.97 16.63
CA GLN A 297 -6.34 -15.32 16.40
C GLN A 297 -5.20 -16.34 16.52
N PRO A 298 -4.78 -16.71 17.75
CA PRO A 298 -3.73 -17.71 17.95
C PRO A 298 -4.04 -19.08 17.34
N SER A 299 -5.32 -19.39 17.11
CA SER A 299 -5.78 -20.62 16.44
C SER A 299 -5.32 -20.75 14.98
N LEU A 300 -4.85 -19.66 14.36
CA LEU A 300 -4.19 -19.70 13.05
C LEU A 300 -2.97 -20.63 13.05
N LEU A 301 -2.31 -20.76 14.19
CA LEU A 301 -1.11 -21.57 14.38
C LEU A 301 -1.41 -22.98 14.92
N ALA A 302 -2.67 -23.42 14.94
CA ALA A 302 -3.04 -24.71 15.51
C ALA A 302 -2.18 -25.88 14.98
N ASP A 303 -1.62 -26.63 15.92
CA ASP A 303 -0.51 -27.58 15.74
C ASP A 303 -0.74 -28.67 14.67
N TRP A 304 -1.98 -29.10 14.44
CA TRP A 304 -2.29 -30.15 13.45
C TRP A 304 -1.97 -29.77 12.00
N ARG A 305 -1.92 -28.47 11.67
CA ARG A 305 -1.70 -27.98 10.29
C ARG A 305 -0.26 -28.13 9.79
N PHE A 306 0.67 -28.32 10.71
CA PHE A 306 2.10 -28.48 10.41
C PHE A 306 2.60 -29.86 10.80
N LYS A 307 1.77 -30.69 11.46
CA LYS A 307 2.16 -32.00 11.96
C LYS A 307 2.70 -32.89 10.84
N ASP A 308 2.06 -32.90 9.67
CA ASP A 308 2.49 -33.61 8.46
C ASP A 308 3.88 -33.23 7.95
N ILE A 309 4.35 -32.01 8.21
CA ILE A 309 5.72 -31.59 7.86
C ILE A 309 6.75 -32.24 8.81
N TYR A 310 6.32 -32.56 10.03
CA TYR A 310 7.14 -33.11 11.12
C TYR A 310 6.81 -34.58 11.46
N ASP A 311 5.86 -35.22 10.77
CA ASP A 311 5.37 -36.57 11.09
C ASP A 311 6.46 -37.67 11.00
N TYR A 312 7.58 -37.36 10.34
CA TYR A 312 8.76 -38.24 10.23
C TYR A 312 9.88 -37.93 11.23
N LEU A 313 9.69 -36.92 12.09
CA LEU A 313 10.67 -36.52 13.10
C LEU A 313 10.30 -37.13 14.46
N SER A 314 11.31 -37.60 15.18
CA SER A 314 11.13 -38.13 16.53
C SER A 314 10.54 -37.05 17.44
N PRO A 315 9.69 -37.38 18.45
CA PRO A 315 9.18 -36.40 19.42
C PRO A 315 10.28 -35.59 20.14
N ARG A 316 11.53 -36.07 20.14
CA ARG A 316 12.71 -35.36 20.67
C ARG A 316 13.26 -34.27 19.73
N GLU A 317 12.92 -34.33 18.45
CA GLU A 317 13.33 -33.38 17.41
C GLU A 317 12.28 -32.28 17.19
N ILE A 318 11.08 -32.42 17.77
CA ILE A 318 10.05 -31.39 17.81
C ILE A 318 10.41 -30.40 18.94
N PRO A 319 10.67 -29.11 18.65
CA PRO A 319 11.11 -28.16 19.66
C PRO A 319 10.03 -27.94 20.73
N VAL A 320 10.37 -28.25 21.99
CA VAL A 320 9.50 -28.03 23.15
C VAL A 320 9.30 -26.53 23.38
N ARG A 321 8.06 -26.09 23.64
CA ARG A 321 7.72 -24.70 24.02
C ARG A 321 8.64 -24.23 25.16
N GLN A 322 9.66 -23.42 24.87
CA GLN A 322 10.41 -22.72 25.93
C GLN A 322 9.57 -21.54 26.42
N ALA A 323 9.37 -21.50 27.75
CA ALA A 323 8.49 -20.57 28.43
C ALA A 323 8.89 -19.10 28.26
N ARG A 324 7.86 -18.27 28.14
CA ARG A 324 7.84 -16.81 28.01
C ARG A 324 8.94 -16.09 28.81
N LYS A 325 9.69 -15.20 28.14
CA LYS A 325 10.27 -14.00 28.77
C LYS A 325 10.00 -12.79 27.90
N ASN A 326 9.35 -11.79 28.52
CA ASN A 326 9.09 -10.41 28.09
C ASN A 326 9.63 -10.02 26.70
N LEU A 327 8.75 -10.09 25.69
CA LEU A 327 8.98 -9.41 24.41
C LEU A 327 8.76 -7.90 24.61
N PRO A 328 9.64 -7.04 24.09
CA PRO A 328 9.39 -5.60 24.08
C PRO A 328 8.13 -5.31 23.26
N ARG A 329 7.32 -4.35 23.72
CA ARG A 329 6.26 -3.76 22.89
C ARG A 329 6.93 -3.16 21.65
N ILE A 330 6.75 -3.81 20.50
CA ILE A 330 7.15 -3.26 19.21
C ILE A 330 6.14 -2.14 18.90
N ILE A 331 6.61 -0.89 18.96
CA ILE A 331 5.93 0.33 18.48
C ILE A 331 6.73 0.85 17.29
#